data_AF-A0A8H6Y3M1-F1
#
_entry.id   AF-A0A8H6Y3M1-F1
#
_cell.length_a   1.000
_cell.length_b   1.000
_cell.length_c   1.000
_cell.angle_alpha   90.00
_cell.angle_beta   90.00
_cell.angle_gamma   90.00
#
_symmetry.space_group_name_H-M   'P 1'
#
loop_
_entity.id
_entity.type
_entity.pdbx_description
1 polymer ?
#
loop_
_entity_poly.entity_id
_entity_poly.type
_entity_poly.pdbx_seq_one_letter_code
_entity_poly.pdbx_strand_id
1 'polypeptide(L)'
;MVSLKLRALSVCAAATLLFATPPVRAQVTPIVDLGYAQYQGAVNTDNNIAHFFGIRFAAPPIGDLRFRAPQPPANISGMQLATTQPIGCSITEDCLYLNVYYPSTEGGAPPKNLPTLVWIYGGGYTSGQAAGYNGEDIIRQSNNGIVVVVIQYRLGLFGFLAGSEVKKDGDLNAGLLDQDFALRWVNKYACISKFGGDPTKVTIWGESAGAGSVLQQVIAHGGQTKPKLFRGAITSSSWLPSQYRFDDPVPELAFNEVLTQTNCATATDSMSCLRALDTAVLQAVNGNISRFKGTIPFPPVVDEVFITQRPTLSLLEGKVNGDAFLGVVNAFEGTVFVDQSISITAANYSLELFPNFGPAQARVVGALYAGLGTDQFQVNAVYGESILICPTYYLLNAFRGRAFKGEFAIPPALHSMDLAYYFPSRSAPPFNNAAFINAFAQSFTSFIINLDPNIKVDTTTITPHWNKFDIGDTEMLFNQTAVDGLPVVQPIETSLDLLERCLFWNSVGSLTAQ
;
A
#
# COMPACT_ATOMS: atom_id res chain seq x y z
N MET A 1 -42.35 91.90 -4.18
CA MET A 1 -41.37 91.67 -3.09
C MET A 1 -41.63 90.29 -2.50
N VAL A 2 -40.61 89.43 -2.55
CA VAL A 2 -40.45 88.11 -1.90
C VAL A 2 -41.57 87.06 -2.08
N SER A 3 -41.36 86.16 -3.04
CA SER A 3 -42.06 84.89 -3.23
C SER A 3 -41.56 83.86 -2.22
N LEU A 4 -42.45 83.36 -1.35
CA LEU A 4 -42.17 82.27 -0.40
C LEU A 4 -42.60 80.94 -1.02
N LYS A 5 -41.62 80.08 -1.36
CA LYS A 5 -41.83 78.74 -1.92
C LYS A 5 -42.32 77.78 -0.83
N LEU A 6 -43.51 77.18 -1.00
CA LEU A 6 -43.90 75.96 -0.28
C LEU A 6 -43.09 74.78 -0.85
N ARG A 7 -42.29 74.11 0.00
CA ARG A 7 -41.72 72.79 -0.29
C ARG A 7 -42.60 71.72 0.34
N ALA A 8 -43.25 70.91 -0.50
CA ALA A 8 -43.90 69.68 -0.07
C ALA A 8 -42.83 68.62 0.25
N LEU A 9 -42.80 68.09 1.48
CA LEU A 9 -42.05 66.89 1.81
C LEU A 9 -42.83 65.67 1.32
N SER A 10 -42.32 64.96 0.31
CA SER A 10 -42.76 63.60 0.00
C SER A 10 -42.12 62.63 0.98
N VAL A 11 -42.93 61.95 1.78
CA VAL A 11 -42.51 60.80 2.60
C VAL A 11 -42.45 59.58 1.68
N CYS A 12 -41.26 59.17 1.23
CA CYS A 12 -41.06 57.87 0.61
C CYS A 12 -41.04 56.80 1.71
N ALA A 13 -42.09 55.98 1.78
CA ALA A 13 -42.08 54.76 2.57
C ALA A 13 -41.11 53.76 1.92
N ALA A 14 -39.95 53.56 2.54
CA ALA A 14 -39.03 52.50 2.14
C ALA A 14 -39.61 51.15 2.60
N ALA A 15 -40.21 50.41 1.67
CA ALA A 15 -40.60 49.03 1.91
C ALA A 15 -39.33 48.18 2.09
N THR A 16 -39.09 47.76 3.33
CA THR A 16 -38.00 46.84 3.66
C THR A 16 -38.37 45.45 3.14
N LEU A 17 -37.82 45.08 1.97
CA LEU A 17 -37.86 43.70 1.49
C LEU A 17 -37.01 42.84 2.44
N LEU A 18 -37.67 42.13 3.35
CA LEU A 18 -37.09 41.02 4.08
C LEU A 18 -36.71 39.94 3.07
N PHE A 19 -35.44 39.88 2.68
CA PHE A 19 -34.88 38.69 2.05
C PHE A 19 -34.94 37.58 3.09
N ALA A 20 -35.88 36.65 2.92
CA ALA A 20 -35.85 35.39 3.64
C ALA A 20 -34.52 34.70 3.30
N THR A 21 -33.61 34.63 4.27
CA THR A 21 -32.44 33.78 4.15
C THR A 21 -32.94 32.35 3.92
N PRO A 22 -32.47 31.65 2.87
CA PRO A 22 -32.84 30.25 2.69
C PRO A 22 -32.48 29.50 3.97
N PRO A 23 -33.34 28.57 4.44
CA PRO A 23 -33.04 27.81 5.64
C PRO A 23 -31.69 27.14 5.46
N VAL A 24 -30.75 27.39 6.38
CA VAL A 24 -29.50 26.62 6.46
C VAL A 24 -29.94 25.19 6.74
N ARG A 25 -29.91 24.34 5.72
CA ARG A 25 -30.20 22.92 5.86
C ARG A 25 -29.14 22.36 6.79
N ALA A 26 -29.56 21.83 7.95
CA ALA A 26 -28.64 21.20 8.88
C ALA A 26 -27.88 20.10 8.13
N GLN A 27 -26.55 20.23 8.08
CA GLN A 27 -25.69 19.26 7.43
C GLN A 27 -25.82 17.92 8.16
N VAL A 28 -26.34 16.91 7.46
CA VAL A 28 -26.46 15.57 8.02
C VAL A 28 -25.05 15.01 8.17
N THR A 29 -24.62 14.78 9.40
CA THR A 29 -23.33 14.13 9.66
C THR A 29 -23.52 12.62 9.67
N PRO A 30 -22.71 11.86 8.91
CA PRO A 30 -22.89 10.42 8.80
C PRO A 30 -22.52 9.77 10.13
N ILE A 31 -23.39 8.90 10.62
CA ILE A 31 -23.18 8.09 11.81
C ILE A 31 -23.22 6.63 11.41
N VAL A 32 -22.27 5.85 11.92
CA VAL A 32 -22.22 4.41 11.74
C VAL A 32 -22.15 3.72 13.10
N ASP A 33 -23.01 2.76 13.32
CA ASP A 33 -22.95 1.86 14.47
C ASP A 33 -22.27 0.57 14.03
N LEU A 34 -21.14 0.18 14.62
CA LEU A 34 -20.43 -1.06 14.30
C LEU A 34 -20.69 -2.19 15.31
N GLY A 35 -21.62 -1.99 16.25
CA GLY A 35 -21.95 -2.89 17.35
C GLY A 35 -21.01 -2.75 18.54
N TYR A 36 -19.70 -2.67 18.30
CA TYR A 36 -18.71 -2.43 19.37
C TYR A 36 -18.48 -0.95 19.67
N ALA A 37 -18.78 -0.07 18.72
CA ALA A 37 -18.68 1.39 18.87
C ALA A 37 -19.57 2.10 17.85
N GLN A 38 -19.98 3.32 18.17
CA GLN A 38 -20.65 4.23 17.24
C GLN A 38 -19.68 5.34 16.84
N TYR A 39 -19.55 5.59 15.55
CA TYR A 39 -18.68 6.64 15.02
C TYR A 39 -19.51 7.71 14.31
N GLN A 40 -19.10 8.96 14.43
CA GLN A 40 -19.59 10.09 13.66
C GLN A 40 -18.48 10.58 12.73
N GLY A 41 -18.72 10.49 11.43
CA GLY A 41 -17.80 10.95 10.39
C GLY A 41 -18.14 12.36 9.91
N ALA A 42 -17.59 12.74 8.77
CA ALA A 42 -17.88 13.98 8.09
C ALA A 42 -18.12 13.76 6.59
N VAL A 43 -18.63 14.78 5.92
CA VAL A 43 -18.89 14.80 4.47
C VAL A 43 -18.13 15.97 3.88
N ASN A 44 -17.32 15.68 2.87
CA ASN A 44 -16.80 16.70 1.99
C ASN A 44 -17.92 17.11 1.01
N THR A 45 -18.50 18.29 1.22
CA THR A 45 -19.63 18.78 0.43
C THR A 45 -19.24 19.20 -0.98
N ASP A 46 -17.96 19.45 -1.24
CA ASP A 46 -17.49 19.88 -2.56
C ASP A 46 -17.52 18.73 -3.57
N ASN A 47 -17.38 17.48 -3.09
CA ASN A 47 -17.36 16.29 -3.93
C ASN A 47 -18.38 15.21 -3.53
N ASN A 48 -19.19 15.45 -2.51
CA ASN A 48 -20.18 14.49 -1.98
C ASN A 48 -19.54 13.15 -1.58
N ILE A 49 -18.41 13.19 -0.89
CA ILE A 49 -17.76 11.99 -0.33
C ILE A 49 -17.78 12.08 1.18
N ALA A 50 -18.33 11.05 1.83
CA ALA A 50 -18.27 10.88 3.26
C ALA A 50 -16.99 10.15 3.67
N HIS A 51 -16.49 10.49 4.84
CA HIS A 51 -15.34 9.83 5.42
C HIS A 51 -15.45 9.63 6.92
N PHE A 52 -14.82 8.56 7.38
CA PHE A 52 -14.61 8.24 8.78
C PHE A 52 -13.12 7.98 8.98
N PHE A 53 -12.46 8.87 9.71
CA PHE A 53 -11.04 8.75 10.04
C PHE A 53 -10.85 8.14 11.42
N GLY A 54 -9.81 7.30 11.56
CA GLY A 54 -9.43 6.78 12.86
C GLY A 54 -10.42 5.77 13.47
N ILE A 55 -11.08 4.95 12.65
CA ILE A 55 -11.87 3.83 13.16
C ILE A 55 -10.91 2.79 13.72
N ARG A 56 -11.06 2.43 15.00
CA ARG A 56 -10.24 1.40 15.63
C ARG A 56 -10.70 0.03 15.15
N PHE A 57 -9.83 -0.70 14.46
CA PHE A 57 -10.14 -2.05 13.97
C PHE A 57 -9.56 -3.15 14.88
N ALA A 58 -8.58 -2.84 15.72
CA ALA A 58 -7.97 -3.76 16.70
C ALA A 58 -7.65 -3.05 18.04
N ALA A 59 -7.47 -3.83 19.10
CA ALA A 59 -7.00 -3.33 20.40
C ALA A 59 -5.61 -2.67 20.27
N PRO A 60 -5.29 -1.64 21.10
CA PRO A 60 -3.95 -1.07 21.14
C PRO A 60 -2.89 -2.16 21.41
N PRO A 61 -1.86 -2.33 20.56
CA PRO A 61 -0.85 -3.37 20.70
C PRO A 61 0.25 -2.98 21.72
N ILE A 62 -0.17 -2.56 22.91
CA ILE A 62 0.70 -2.06 23.99
C ILE A 62 0.80 -3.07 25.13
N GLY A 63 1.82 -2.91 25.98
CA GLY A 63 2.03 -3.76 27.15
C GLY A 63 2.15 -5.23 26.75
N ASP A 64 1.34 -6.10 27.33
CA ASP A 64 1.37 -7.54 27.01
C ASP A 64 0.97 -7.86 25.55
N LEU A 65 0.23 -6.97 24.87
CA LEU A 65 -0.12 -7.13 23.45
C LEU A 65 1.02 -6.76 22.50
N ARG A 66 2.13 -6.21 23.01
CA ARG A 66 3.32 -5.92 22.21
C ARG A 66 3.91 -7.24 21.68
N PHE A 67 4.28 -7.23 20.40
CA PHE A 67 4.78 -8.40 19.65
C PHE A 67 3.80 -9.57 19.54
N ARG A 68 2.50 -9.34 19.74
CA ARG A 68 1.44 -10.35 19.56
C ARG A 68 0.54 -10.01 18.38
N ALA A 69 -0.19 -11.01 17.88
CA ALA A 69 -1.23 -10.84 16.88
C ALA A 69 -2.30 -9.85 17.37
N PRO A 70 -2.89 -9.03 16.48
CA PRO A 70 -3.93 -8.07 16.84
C PRO A 70 -5.14 -8.78 17.46
N GLN A 71 -5.75 -8.13 18.45
CA GLN A 71 -6.95 -8.61 19.12
C GLN A 71 -8.15 -7.72 18.81
N PRO A 72 -9.39 -8.21 18.94
CA PRO A 72 -10.58 -7.38 18.77
C PRO A 72 -10.55 -6.13 19.66
N PRO A 73 -11.02 -4.97 19.16
CA PRO A 73 -11.09 -3.76 19.95
C PRO A 73 -12.13 -3.91 21.07
N ALA A 74 -11.96 -3.13 22.15
CA ALA A 74 -12.93 -3.07 23.23
C ALA A 74 -14.27 -2.50 22.76
N ASN A 75 -15.36 -2.90 23.42
CA ASN A 75 -16.65 -2.25 23.25
C ASN A 75 -16.63 -0.90 23.97
N ILE A 76 -16.96 0.16 23.24
CA ILE A 76 -16.99 1.53 23.76
C ILE A 76 -18.42 2.05 23.66
N SER A 77 -18.97 2.49 24.79
CA SER A 77 -20.27 3.15 24.84
C SER A 77 -20.16 4.61 24.43
N GLY A 78 -21.18 5.11 23.73
CA GLY A 78 -21.25 6.51 23.31
C GLY A 78 -20.57 6.77 21.96
N MET A 79 -20.84 7.96 21.43
CA MET A 79 -20.41 8.38 20.10
C MET A 79 -18.94 8.78 20.09
N GLN A 80 -18.18 8.19 19.16
CA GLN A 80 -16.78 8.50 18.89
C GLN A 80 -16.67 9.42 17.67
N LEU A 81 -15.87 10.47 17.75
CA LEU A 81 -15.61 11.34 16.60
C LEU A 81 -14.58 10.69 15.67
N ALA A 82 -14.95 10.48 14.42
CA ALA A 82 -14.12 9.91 13.36
C ALA A 82 -13.81 10.96 12.28
N THR A 83 -13.37 12.15 12.70
CA THR A 83 -13.13 13.31 11.83
C THR A 83 -11.67 13.73 11.77
N THR A 84 -10.79 13.05 12.52
CA THR A 84 -9.36 13.35 12.62
C THR A 84 -8.55 12.14 12.16
N GLN A 85 -7.53 12.40 11.35
CA GLN A 85 -6.61 11.37 10.87
C GLN A 85 -5.89 10.68 12.05
N PRO A 86 -5.73 9.34 12.03
CA PRO A 86 -5.00 8.64 13.08
C PRO A 86 -3.51 8.96 13.01
N ILE A 87 -2.84 8.89 14.17
CA ILE A 87 -1.39 9.02 14.25
C ILE A 87 -0.71 7.77 13.67
N GLY A 88 0.39 7.97 12.94
CA GLY A 88 1.21 6.92 12.34
C GLY A 88 1.79 5.90 13.33
N CYS A 89 1.89 4.63 12.92
CA CYS A 89 2.56 3.58 13.71
C CYS A 89 4.07 3.80 13.90
N SER A 90 4.71 4.69 13.13
CA SER A 90 6.10 5.10 13.40
C SER A 90 6.23 6.07 14.58
N ILE A 91 5.11 6.60 15.10
CA ILE A 91 5.10 7.67 16.13
C ILE A 91 4.50 7.15 17.44
N THR A 92 3.48 6.29 17.39
CA THR A 92 2.80 5.74 18.57
C THR A 92 2.52 4.24 18.39
N GLU A 93 2.55 3.48 19.49
CA GLU A 93 2.14 2.06 19.48
C GLU A 93 0.62 1.90 19.38
N ASP A 94 -0.17 2.82 19.97
CA ASP A 94 -1.62 2.81 19.79
C ASP A 94 -1.99 3.39 18.42
N CYS A 95 -1.87 2.56 17.38
CA CYS A 95 -1.95 3.01 15.99
C CYS A 95 -2.85 2.14 15.08
N LEU A 96 -3.48 1.08 15.60
CA LEU A 96 -4.30 0.14 14.79
C LEU A 96 -5.69 0.70 14.45
N TYR A 97 -5.66 1.64 13.51
CA TYR A 97 -6.82 2.35 12.99
C TYR A 97 -6.94 2.19 11.47
N LEU A 98 -8.12 2.46 10.93
CA LEU A 98 -8.36 2.58 9.51
C LEU A 98 -9.24 3.80 9.21
N ASN A 99 -9.16 4.26 7.96
CA ASN A 99 -10.04 5.27 7.40
C ASN A 99 -10.98 4.63 6.39
N VAL A 100 -12.24 5.06 6.35
CA VAL A 100 -13.21 4.64 5.34
C VAL A 100 -13.74 5.85 4.59
N TYR A 101 -13.81 5.75 3.27
CA TYR A 101 -14.34 6.76 2.36
C TYR A 101 -15.43 6.12 1.49
N TYR A 102 -16.53 6.83 1.25
CA TYR A 102 -17.58 6.37 0.35
C TYR A 102 -18.39 7.52 -0.25
N PRO A 103 -18.95 7.36 -1.47
CA PRO A 103 -19.83 8.36 -2.06
C PRO A 103 -21.08 8.59 -1.22
N SER A 104 -21.45 9.85 -0.99
CA SER A 104 -22.58 10.23 -0.15
C SER A 104 -23.16 11.57 -0.58
N THR A 105 -24.33 11.54 -1.23
CA THR A 105 -25.07 12.76 -1.61
C THR A 105 -25.62 13.46 -0.37
N GLU A 106 -25.16 14.68 -0.09
CA GLU A 106 -25.65 15.54 1.01
C GLU A 106 -25.68 14.87 2.41
N GLY A 107 -24.75 13.94 2.68
CA GLY A 107 -24.72 13.18 3.94
C GLY A 107 -25.82 12.12 4.08
N GLY A 108 -26.48 11.75 2.98
CA GLY A 108 -27.44 10.66 2.90
C GLY A 108 -26.80 9.27 3.10
N ALA A 109 -27.65 8.25 3.04
CA ALA A 109 -27.19 6.86 3.15
C ALA A 109 -26.23 6.48 2.01
N PRO A 110 -25.22 5.62 2.26
CA PRO A 110 -24.30 5.17 1.22
C PRO A 110 -25.03 4.38 0.13
N PRO A 111 -24.62 4.51 -1.15
CA PRO A 111 -24.97 3.54 -2.19
C PRO A 111 -24.56 2.13 -1.76
N LYS A 112 -25.34 1.12 -2.13
CA LYS A 112 -25.12 -0.26 -1.67
C LYS A 112 -24.36 -1.10 -2.71
N ASN A 113 -23.69 -2.13 -2.21
CA ASN A 113 -23.02 -3.17 -2.98
C ASN A 113 -21.88 -2.68 -3.90
N LEU A 114 -21.20 -1.61 -3.48
CA LEU A 114 -20.04 -1.08 -4.19
C LEU A 114 -18.81 -1.99 -4.01
N PRO A 115 -17.98 -2.22 -5.05
CA PRO A 115 -16.64 -2.76 -4.88
C PRO A 115 -15.86 -2.01 -3.81
N THR A 116 -15.09 -2.74 -3.00
CA THR A 116 -14.29 -2.16 -1.92
C THR A 116 -12.81 -2.28 -2.25
N LEU A 117 -12.11 -1.14 -2.26
CA LEU A 117 -10.66 -1.09 -2.28
C LEU A 117 -10.12 -1.04 -0.84
N VAL A 118 -9.15 -1.89 -0.52
CA VAL A 118 -8.33 -1.76 0.68
C VAL A 118 -6.92 -1.37 0.27
N TRP A 119 -6.50 -0.17 0.65
CA TRP A 119 -5.18 0.38 0.37
C TRP A 119 -4.20 0.07 1.51
N ILE A 120 -3.03 -0.48 1.14
CA ILE A 120 -1.92 -0.79 2.05
C ILE A 120 -0.73 0.07 1.65
N TYR A 121 -0.33 1.01 2.52
CA TYR A 121 0.76 1.94 2.21
C TYR A 121 2.15 1.28 2.24
N GLY A 122 3.07 1.83 1.46
CA GLY A 122 4.49 1.50 1.46
C GLY A 122 5.31 2.20 2.55
N GLY A 123 6.64 2.06 2.49
CA GLY A 123 7.57 2.63 3.46
C GLY A 123 8.58 1.64 4.05
N GLY A 124 8.93 0.59 3.28
CA GLY A 124 9.95 -0.39 3.67
C GLY A 124 9.64 -1.14 4.96
N TYR A 125 8.37 -1.30 5.32
CA TYR A 125 7.90 -1.82 6.62
C TYR A 125 8.40 -1.05 7.86
N THR A 126 9.11 0.06 7.73
CA THR A 126 9.69 0.84 8.84
C THR A 126 9.05 2.23 9.00
N SER A 127 8.42 2.72 7.94
CA SER A 127 7.80 4.04 7.87
C SER A 127 6.46 3.99 7.13
N GLY A 128 5.72 5.09 7.18
CA GLY A 128 4.44 5.23 6.51
C GLY A 128 3.27 5.39 7.48
N GLN A 129 2.17 5.90 6.95
CA GLN A 129 0.90 6.10 7.67
C GLN A 129 -0.22 6.32 6.65
N ALA A 130 -1.47 6.09 7.09
CA ALA A 130 -2.69 6.30 6.34
C ALA A 130 -2.90 7.79 5.99
N ALA A 131 -2.48 8.68 6.88
CA ALA A 131 -2.52 10.13 6.68
C ALA A 131 -1.57 10.52 5.52
N GLY A 132 -2.15 10.82 4.36
CA GLY A 132 -1.41 11.10 3.12
C GLY A 132 -1.96 10.35 1.90
N TYR A 133 -2.83 9.36 2.12
CA TYR A 133 -3.52 8.62 1.06
C TYR A 133 -5.01 8.95 1.11
N ASN A 134 -5.42 10.04 0.46
CA ASN A 134 -6.82 10.48 0.49
C ASN A 134 -7.68 9.59 -0.42
N GLY A 135 -8.51 8.73 0.17
CA GLY A 135 -9.40 7.83 -0.57
C GLY A 135 -10.43 8.55 -1.46
N GLU A 136 -10.70 9.83 -1.21
CA GLU A 136 -11.55 10.64 -2.09
C GLU A 136 -11.01 10.71 -3.53
N ASP A 137 -9.69 10.69 -3.70
CA ASP A 137 -9.06 10.79 -5.01
C ASP A 137 -9.45 9.61 -5.90
N ILE A 138 -9.33 8.39 -5.37
CA ILE A 138 -9.64 7.15 -6.10
C ILE A 138 -11.17 7.04 -6.32
N ILE A 139 -11.99 7.45 -5.35
CA ILE A 139 -13.45 7.47 -5.51
C ILE A 139 -13.85 8.35 -6.69
N ARG A 140 -13.30 9.57 -6.80
CA ARG A 140 -13.59 10.46 -7.94
C ARG A 140 -13.14 9.85 -9.26
N GLN A 141 -11.95 9.24 -9.30
CA GLN A 141 -11.43 8.56 -10.49
C GLN A 141 -12.24 7.33 -10.90
N SER A 142 -12.97 6.72 -9.97
CA SER A 142 -13.89 5.60 -10.23
C SER A 142 -15.30 6.03 -10.65
N ASN A 143 -15.53 7.33 -10.86
CA ASN A 143 -16.86 7.92 -11.05
C ASN A 143 -17.81 7.59 -9.88
N ASN A 144 -17.31 7.70 -8.65
CA ASN A 144 -18.05 7.40 -7.42
C ASN A 144 -18.55 5.94 -7.33
N GLY A 145 -17.83 5.00 -7.96
CA GLY A 145 -18.24 3.60 -8.07
C GLY A 145 -17.70 2.65 -7.00
N ILE A 146 -16.90 3.13 -6.04
CA ILE A 146 -16.21 2.28 -5.06
C ILE A 146 -16.25 2.84 -3.63
N VAL A 147 -16.03 1.95 -2.66
CA VAL A 147 -15.65 2.30 -1.27
C VAL A 147 -14.14 2.14 -1.13
N VAL A 148 -13.47 3.04 -0.39
CA VAL A 148 -12.03 2.96 -0.14
C VAL A 148 -11.77 2.85 1.36
N VAL A 149 -10.95 1.89 1.74
CA VAL A 149 -10.45 1.69 3.10
C VAL A 149 -8.94 1.86 3.09
N VAL A 150 -8.40 2.72 3.95
CA VAL A 150 -6.96 2.93 4.11
C VAL A 150 -6.57 2.45 5.50
N ILE A 151 -5.71 1.45 5.60
CA ILE A 151 -5.41 0.77 6.88
C ILE A 151 -4.06 1.20 7.45
N GLN A 152 -3.95 1.24 8.77
CA GLN A 152 -2.70 1.24 9.52
C GLN A 152 -2.23 -0.20 9.80
N TYR A 153 -0.92 -0.38 9.92
CA TYR A 153 -0.31 -1.61 10.41
C TYR A 153 1.01 -1.31 11.12
N ARG A 154 1.40 -2.14 12.10
CA ARG A 154 2.66 -1.97 12.84
C ARG A 154 3.87 -2.08 11.93
N LEU A 155 4.91 -1.32 12.28
CA LEU A 155 6.14 -1.15 11.50
C LEU A 155 7.39 -1.48 12.33
N GLY A 156 8.50 -1.70 11.64
CA GLY A 156 9.83 -1.92 12.20
C GLY A 156 9.83 -3.00 13.27
N LEU A 157 10.57 -2.74 14.34
CA LEU A 157 10.65 -3.59 15.52
C LEU A 157 9.26 -3.97 16.07
N PHE A 158 8.28 -3.07 16.09
CA PHE A 158 6.96 -3.36 16.66
C PHE A 158 6.11 -4.30 15.81
N GLY A 159 6.31 -4.31 14.48
CA GLY A 159 5.54 -5.13 13.54
C GLY A 159 6.27 -6.37 13.05
N PHE A 160 7.60 -6.38 13.06
CA PHE A 160 8.41 -7.35 12.33
C PHE A 160 9.63 -7.86 13.11
N LEU A 161 9.65 -7.69 14.44
CA LEU A 161 10.61 -8.42 15.27
C LEU A 161 10.42 -9.92 15.07
N ALA A 162 11.50 -10.62 14.78
CA ALA A 162 11.51 -12.05 14.52
C ALA A 162 12.57 -12.73 15.39
N GLY A 163 12.49 -14.07 15.49
CA GLY A 163 13.37 -14.88 16.32
C GLY A 163 12.61 -16.00 17.03
N SER A 164 13.34 -17.01 17.50
CA SER A 164 12.79 -18.17 18.19
C SER A 164 12.01 -17.80 19.45
N GLU A 165 12.50 -16.82 20.23
CA GLU A 165 11.80 -16.34 21.43
C GLU A 165 10.51 -15.59 21.09
N VAL A 166 10.47 -14.83 19.98
CA VAL A 166 9.22 -14.20 19.50
C VAL A 166 8.21 -15.26 19.08
N LYS A 167 8.63 -16.32 18.38
CA LYS A 167 7.75 -17.43 18.00
C LYS A 167 7.16 -18.15 19.21
N LYS A 168 7.93 -18.26 20.30
CA LYS A 168 7.55 -19.01 21.51
C LYS A 168 6.60 -18.23 22.40
N ASP A 169 6.83 -16.94 22.59
CA ASP A 169 5.98 -16.06 23.41
C ASP A 169 5.72 -14.76 22.66
N GLY A 170 4.91 -14.84 21.59
CA GLY A 170 4.60 -13.74 20.70
C GLY A 170 4.04 -14.25 19.39
N ASP A 171 3.97 -13.36 18.41
CA ASP A 171 3.58 -13.69 17.04
C ASP A 171 4.53 -12.99 16.06
N LEU A 172 5.09 -13.79 15.15
CA LEU A 172 5.90 -13.28 14.06
C LEU A 172 5.04 -12.52 13.05
N ASN A 173 5.67 -11.65 12.26
CA ASN A 173 5.00 -10.89 11.19
C ASN A 173 3.75 -10.13 11.69
N ALA A 174 3.78 -9.63 12.92
CA ALA A 174 2.67 -8.94 13.56
C ALA A 174 2.06 -7.81 12.70
N GLY A 175 2.88 -7.09 11.91
CA GLY A 175 2.43 -6.09 10.95
C GLY A 175 1.62 -6.67 9.77
N LEU A 176 1.94 -7.87 9.27
CA LEU A 176 1.11 -8.57 8.28
C LEU A 176 -0.18 -9.12 8.91
N LEU A 177 -0.10 -9.57 10.17
CA LEU A 177 -1.28 -10.01 10.92
C LEU A 177 -2.23 -8.84 11.20
N ASP A 178 -1.74 -7.62 11.40
CA ASP A 178 -2.56 -6.39 11.47
C ASP A 178 -3.36 -6.19 10.18
N GLN A 179 -2.71 -6.38 9.03
CA GLN A 179 -3.36 -6.24 7.73
C GLN A 179 -4.41 -7.35 7.49
N ASP A 180 -4.09 -8.61 7.80
CA ASP A 180 -5.06 -9.72 7.73
C ASP A 180 -6.26 -9.46 8.65
N PHE A 181 -6.02 -8.95 9.86
CA PHE A 181 -7.09 -8.60 10.80
C PHE A 181 -7.95 -7.44 10.30
N ALA A 182 -7.35 -6.42 9.68
CA ALA A 182 -8.09 -5.35 9.02
C ALA A 182 -8.93 -5.88 7.83
N LEU A 183 -8.39 -6.80 7.02
CA LEU A 183 -9.13 -7.45 5.94
C LEU A 183 -10.30 -8.28 6.47
N ARG A 184 -10.13 -8.99 7.59
CA ARG A 184 -11.23 -9.70 8.28
C ARG A 184 -12.27 -8.73 8.82
N TRP A 185 -11.85 -7.58 9.35
CA TRP A 185 -12.78 -6.51 9.75
C TRP A 185 -13.59 -6.01 8.55
N VAL A 186 -12.96 -5.77 7.39
CA VAL A 186 -13.65 -5.34 6.16
C VAL A 186 -14.64 -6.42 5.69
N ASN A 187 -14.24 -7.70 5.72
CA ASN A 187 -15.08 -8.81 5.28
C ASN A 187 -16.22 -9.15 6.24
N LYS A 188 -16.16 -8.70 7.50
CA LYS A 188 -17.27 -8.84 8.41
C LYS A 188 -18.44 -8.04 7.85
N TYR A 189 -19.50 -8.72 7.43
CA TYR A 189 -20.66 -8.10 6.77
C TYR A 189 -21.19 -6.88 7.55
N ALA A 190 -21.20 -6.94 8.88
CA ALA A 190 -21.63 -5.85 9.75
C ALA A 190 -20.70 -4.61 9.77
N CYS A 191 -19.57 -4.62 9.07
CA CYS A 191 -18.63 -3.52 8.98
C CYS A 191 -18.76 -2.81 7.63
N ILE A 192 -18.24 -3.39 6.53
CA ILE A 192 -18.13 -2.64 5.28
C ILE A 192 -19.48 -2.39 4.59
N SER A 193 -20.47 -3.27 4.77
CA SER A 193 -21.79 -3.07 4.18
C SER A 193 -22.53 -1.87 4.76
N LYS A 194 -22.15 -1.43 5.98
CA LYS A 194 -22.69 -0.20 6.61
C LYS A 194 -22.16 1.07 5.95
N PHE A 195 -21.05 0.97 5.24
CA PHE A 195 -20.46 2.03 4.41
C PHE A 195 -20.81 1.85 2.92
N GLY A 196 -21.69 0.90 2.58
CA GLY A 196 -22.11 0.65 1.19
C GLY A 196 -21.27 -0.36 0.42
N GLY A 197 -20.18 -0.87 1.00
CA GLY A 197 -19.29 -1.82 0.34
C GLY A 197 -19.85 -3.24 0.29
N ASP A 198 -19.47 -3.98 -0.75
CA ASP A 198 -19.74 -5.39 -0.93
C ASP A 198 -18.52 -6.22 -0.46
N PRO A 199 -18.64 -7.00 0.64
CA PRO A 199 -17.53 -7.80 1.15
C PRO A 199 -17.10 -8.93 0.18
N THR A 200 -17.92 -9.27 -0.82
CA THR A 200 -17.54 -10.24 -1.85
C THR A 200 -16.72 -9.62 -2.99
N LYS A 201 -16.64 -8.29 -3.04
CA LYS A 201 -15.95 -7.51 -4.08
C LYS A 201 -14.79 -6.69 -3.54
N VAL A 202 -14.03 -7.26 -2.62
CA VAL A 202 -12.83 -6.65 -2.04
C VAL A 202 -11.63 -6.82 -2.99
N THR A 203 -10.95 -5.72 -3.28
CA THR A 203 -9.64 -5.70 -3.95
C THR A 203 -8.63 -5.07 -3.01
N ILE A 204 -7.47 -5.72 -2.84
CA ILE A 204 -6.34 -5.15 -2.10
C ILE A 204 -5.36 -4.49 -3.07
N TRP A 205 -4.84 -3.32 -2.70
CA TRP A 205 -3.83 -2.61 -3.48
C TRP A 205 -2.79 -2.04 -2.54
N GLY A 206 -1.52 -2.23 -2.87
CA GLY A 206 -0.44 -1.55 -2.17
C GLY A 206 0.68 -1.12 -3.10
N GLU A 207 1.50 -0.23 -2.56
CA GLU A 207 2.70 0.32 -3.20
C GLU A 207 3.94 -0.01 -2.38
N SER A 208 5.08 -0.31 -3.03
CA SER A 208 6.35 -0.62 -2.35
C SER A 208 6.20 -1.75 -1.32
N ALA A 209 6.59 -1.56 -0.05
CA ALA A 209 6.33 -2.52 1.03
C ALA A 209 4.83 -2.87 1.22
N GLY A 210 3.92 -1.98 0.84
CA GLY A 210 2.49 -2.28 0.74
C GLY A 210 2.17 -3.22 -0.42
N ALA A 211 2.87 -3.11 -1.55
CA ALA A 211 2.79 -4.09 -2.64
C ALA A 211 3.42 -5.44 -2.24
N GLY A 212 4.53 -5.40 -1.49
CA GLY A 212 5.09 -6.58 -0.81
C GLY A 212 4.09 -7.21 0.16
N SER A 213 3.34 -6.39 0.91
CA SER A 213 2.26 -6.85 1.77
C SER A 213 1.15 -7.55 0.99
N VAL A 214 0.71 -6.98 -0.15
CA VAL A 214 -0.24 -7.62 -1.06
C VAL A 214 0.27 -8.99 -1.52
N LEU A 215 1.56 -9.08 -1.89
CA LEU A 215 2.19 -10.36 -2.23
C LEU A 215 2.05 -11.37 -1.07
N GLN A 216 2.34 -10.95 0.16
CA GLN A 216 2.20 -11.84 1.32
C GLN A 216 0.75 -12.28 1.56
N GLN A 217 -0.23 -11.37 1.44
CA GLN A 217 -1.64 -11.72 1.55
C GLN A 217 -2.09 -12.69 0.44
N VAL A 218 -1.54 -12.55 -0.77
CA VAL A 218 -1.78 -13.46 -1.91
C VAL A 218 -1.30 -14.89 -1.60
N ILE A 219 -0.14 -15.06 -0.98
CA ILE A 219 0.40 -16.39 -0.66
C ILE A 219 0.07 -16.88 0.76
N ALA A 220 -0.59 -16.06 1.57
CA ALA A 220 -0.90 -16.35 2.96
C ALA A 220 -1.56 -17.73 3.11
N HIS A 221 -1.09 -18.50 4.11
CA HIS A 221 -1.55 -19.86 4.38
C HIS A 221 -1.44 -20.79 3.16
N GLY A 222 -0.40 -20.61 2.33
CA GLY A 222 -0.18 -21.39 1.10
C GLY A 222 -1.24 -21.13 0.03
N GLY A 223 -1.72 -19.88 -0.07
CA GLY A 223 -2.76 -19.44 -1.00
C GLY A 223 -4.14 -20.01 -0.70
N GLN A 224 -4.42 -20.33 0.56
CA GLN A 224 -5.65 -21.01 1.00
C GLN A 224 -6.30 -20.36 2.22
N THR A 225 -6.25 -19.02 2.31
CA THR A 225 -6.90 -18.27 3.38
C THR A 225 -8.41 -18.54 3.39
N LYS A 226 -8.93 -18.96 4.54
CA LYS A 226 -10.35 -19.25 4.76
C LYS A 226 -10.92 -18.42 5.92
N PRO A 227 -12.08 -17.75 5.74
CA PRO A 227 -12.76 -17.51 4.46
C PRO A 227 -11.91 -16.63 3.54
N LYS A 228 -12.22 -16.62 2.24
CA LYS A 228 -11.57 -15.73 1.26
C LYS A 228 -11.82 -14.28 1.64
N LEU A 229 -10.77 -13.46 1.64
CA LEU A 229 -10.82 -12.06 2.10
C LEU A 229 -10.82 -11.03 0.96
N PHE A 230 -10.40 -11.41 -0.25
CA PHE A 230 -10.39 -10.53 -1.41
C PHE A 230 -10.47 -11.33 -2.71
N ARG A 231 -10.96 -10.70 -3.76
CA ARG A 231 -11.07 -11.26 -5.12
C ARG A 231 -10.04 -10.68 -6.10
N GLY A 232 -9.53 -9.48 -5.84
CA GLY A 232 -8.52 -8.84 -6.69
C GLY A 232 -7.31 -8.40 -5.89
N ALA A 233 -6.14 -8.42 -6.52
CA ALA A 233 -4.89 -7.91 -5.96
C ALA A 233 -4.20 -6.97 -6.95
N ILE A 234 -3.69 -5.84 -6.45
CA ILE A 234 -2.94 -4.87 -7.24
C ILE A 234 -1.62 -4.56 -6.53
N THR A 235 -0.53 -4.55 -7.28
CA THR A 235 0.79 -4.13 -6.80
C THR A 235 1.32 -3.00 -7.66
N SER A 236 1.55 -1.84 -7.05
CA SER A 236 2.37 -0.78 -7.61
C SER A 236 3.80 -0.95 -7.08
N SER A 237 4.70 -1.49 -7.91
CA SER A 237 6.09 -1.79 -7.53
C SER A 237 6.14 -2.88 -6.45
N SER A 238 5.80 -4.14 -6.81
CA SER A 238 5.91 -5.30 -5.91
C SER A 238 7.25 -5.29 -5.18
N TRP A 239 7.29 -5.58 -3.88
CA TRP A 239 8.54 -5.50 -3.12
C TRP A 239 8.82 -6.78 -2.36
N LEU A 240 9.93 -7.45 -2.69
CA LEU A 240 10.33 -8.73 -2.10
C LEU A 240 11.81 -8.69 -1.69
N PRO A 241 12.15 -8.15 -0.51
CA PRO A 241 13.50 -8.29 0.05
C PRO A 241 13.75 -9.75 0.46
N SER A 242 14.95 -10.08 0.91
CA SER A 242 15.22 -11.36 1.56
C SER A 242 14.28 -11.61 2.75
N GLN A 243 13.62 -12.76 2.74
CA GLN A 243 12.72 -13.28 3.77
C GLN A 243 13.24 -14.63 4.28
N TYR A 244 14.17 -14.55 5.22
CA TYR A 244 14.73 -15.70 5.91
C TYR A 244 13.68 -16.42 6.76
N ARG A 245 13.95 -17.66 7.17
CA ARG A 245 13.16 -18.33 8.19
C ARG A 245 13.35 -17.63 9.54
N PHE A 246 12.33 -17.62 10.37
CA PHE A 246 12.30 -16.80 11.58
C PHE A 246 13.44 -17.05 12.59
N ASP A 247 14.04 -18.23 12.56
CA ASP A 247 15.14 -18.73 13.39
C ASP A 247 16.45 -18.93 12.60
N ASP A 248 16.51 -18.43 11.37
CA ASP A 248 17.77 -18.34 10.63
C ASP A 248 18.72 -17.32 11.30
N PRO A 249 20.04 -17.37 11.02
CA PRO A 249 21.01 -16.48 11.65
C PRO A 249 20.70 -14.99 11.50
N VAL A 250 20.11 -14.55 10.38
CA VAL A 250 19.87 -13.13 10.13
C VAL A 250 18.79 -12.55 11.08
N PRO A 251 17.57 -13.11 11.18
CA PRO A 251 16.60 -12.68 12.18
C PRO A 251 17.09 -12.84 13.63
N GLU A 252 17.77 -13.94 13.97
CA GLU A 252 18.29 -14.17 15.32
C GLU A 252 19.36 -13.13 15.72
N LEU A 253 20.22 -12.72 14.80
CA LEU A 253 21.19 -11.65 15.04
C LEU A 253 20.50 -10.30 15.28
N ALA A 254 19.44 -9.98 14.53
CA ALA A 254 18.67 -8.76 14.74
C ALA A 254 17.96 -8.77 16.10
N PHE A 255 17.37 -9.91 16.49
CA PHE A 255 16.76 -10.09 17.81
C PHE A 255 17.76 -9.89 18.94
N ASN A 256 18.93 -10.52 18.87
CA ASN A 256 19.99 -10.39 19.88
C ASN A 256 20.54 -8.97 19.98
N GLU A 257 20.60 -8.23 18.86
CA GLU A 257 20.95 -6.82 18.87
C GLU A 257 19.90 -5.97 19.59
N VAL A 258 18.61 -6.22 19.36
CA VAL A 258 17.53 -5.58 20.12
C VAL A 258 17.70 -5.85 21.62
N LEU A 259 17.93 -7.10 22.02
CA LEU A 259 18.17 -7.45 23.43
C LEU A 259 19.38 -6.75 24.03
N THR A 260 20.45 -6.57 23.24
CA THR A 260 21.66 -5.89 23.69
C THR A 260 21.40 -4.40 23.88
N GLN A 261 20.78 -3.73 22.89
CA GLN A 261 20.53 -2.28 22.96
C GLN A 261 19.45 -1.90 23.98
N THR A 262 18.57 -2.84 24.35
CA THR A 262 17.53 -2.66 25.37
C THR A 262 17.93 -3.10 26.77
N ASN A 263 19.15 -3.66 26.94
CA ASN A 263 19.60 -4.32 28.17
C ASN A 263 18.74 -5.52 28.61
N CYS A 264 18.00 -6.16 27.70
CA CYS A 264 17.20 -7.36 27.98
C CYS A 264 17.96 -8.68 27.75
N ALA A 265 19.21 -8.65 27.27
CA ALA A 265 19.99 -9.85 26.94
C ALA A 265 20.30 -10.78 28.14
N THR A 266 20.28 -10.26 29.37
CA THR A 266 20.54 -11.04 30.59
C THR A 266 19.28 -11.33 31.41
N ALA A 267 18.11 -10.89 30.93
CA ALA A 267 16.85 -11.17 31.59
C ALA A 267 16.54 -12.67 31.53
N THR A 268 15.97 -13.22 32.61
CA THR A 268 15.51 -14.62 32.63
C THR A 268 14.40 -14.86 31.60
N ASP A 269 13.59 -13.84 31.33
CA ASP A 269 12.58 -13.80 30.28
C ASP A 269 12.78 -12.51 29.47
N SER A 270 13.37 -12.67 28.29
CA SER A 270 13.67 -11.55 27.38
C SER A 270 12.40 -10.93 26.81
N MET A 271 11.35 -11.70 26.54
CA MET A 271 10.11 -11.16 25.97
C MET A 271 9.36 -10.34 27.00
N SER A 272 9.24 -10.83 28.23
CA SER A 272 8.68 -10.04 29.34
C SER A 272 9.48 -8.76 29.60
N CYS A 273 10.82 -8.83 29.53
CA CYS A 273 11.67 -7.64 29.62
C CYS A 273 11.34 -6.61 28.53
N LEU A 274 11.29 -7.03 27.26
CA LEU A 274 10.97 -6.13 26.13
C LEU A 274 9.57 -5.51 26.23
N ARG A 275 8.56 -6.26 26.73
CA ARG A 275 7.20 -5.73 26.92
C ARG A 275 7.08 -4.73 28.07
N ALA A 276 7.95 -4.84 29.07
CA ALA A 276 7.98 -3.92 30.21
C ALA A 276 8.65 -2.57 29.90
N LEU A 277 9.38 -2.45 28.79
CA LEU A 277 10.06 -1.22 28.41
C LEU A 277 9.10 -0.13 27.94
N ASP A 278 9.49 1.12 28.20
CA ASP A 278 8.83 2.29 27.64
C ASP A 278 8.93 2.30 26.11
N THR A 279 7.85 2.74 25.45
CA THR A 279 7.79 2.88 23.99
C THR A 279 8.96 3.69 23.43
N ALA A 280 9.36 4.77 24.12
CA ALA A 280 10.44 5.64 23.68
C ALA A 280 11.80 4.92 23.61
N VAL A 281 12.06 3.96 24.51
CA VAL A 281 13.29 3.15 24.50
C VAL A 281 13.30 2.25 23.26
N LEU A 282 12.20 1.53 23.02
CA LEU A 282 12.08 0.66 21.85
C LEU A 282 12.10 1.45 20.54
N GLN A 283 11.51 2.63 20.49
CA GLN A 283 11.55 3.49 19.30
C GLN A 283 12.97 3.98 18.99
N ALA A 284 13.76 4.30 20.02
CA ALA A 284 15.16 4.67 19.85
C ALA A 284 15.98 3.49 19.30
N VAL A 285 15.80 2.28 19.84
CA VAL A 285 16.44 1.05 19.33
C VAL A 285 16.02 0.75 17.89
N ASN A 286 14.72 0.87 17.59
CA ASN A 286 14.17 0.67 16.26
C ASN A 286 14.84 1.58 15.19
N GLY A 287 15.22 2.80 15.56
CA GLY A 287 15.94 3.73 14.67
C GLY A 287 17.44 3.49 14.55
N ASN A 288 18.07 2.80 15.51
CA ASN A 288 19.52 2.61 15.56
C ASN A 288 19.99 1.36 14.82
N ILE A 289 19.16 0.34 14.69
CA ILE A 289 19.55 -0.91 14.04
C ILE A 289 19.57 -0.66 12.53
N SER A 290 20.78 -0.60 11.96
CA SER A 290 21.01 -0.57 10.52
C SER A 290 22.18 -1.51 10.22
N ARG A 291 21.90 -2.67 9.64
CA ARG A 291 22.91 -3.73 9.53
C ARG A 291 23.22 -4.18 8.11
N PHE A 292 22.25 -4.04 7.21
CA PHE A 292 22.39 -4.57 5.86
C PHE A 292 22.26 -3.47 4.83
N LYS A 293 23.29 -3.30 4.01
CA LYS A 293 23.23 -2.40 2.86
C LYS A 293 22.17 -2.92 1.88
N GLY A 294 21.24 -2.05 1.49
CA GLY A 294 20.19 -2.39 0.52
C GLY A 294 19.01 -3.21 1.05
N THR A 295 18.95 -3.55 2.35
CA THR A 295 17.73 -4.15 2.93
C THR A 295 17.38 -3.51 4.27
N ILE A 296 16.21 -3.86 4.78
CA ILE A 296 15.65 -3.31 6.02
C ILE A 296 16.02 -4.20 7.21
N PRO A 297 16.06 -3.64 8.44
CA PRO A 297 16.41 -4.41 9.64
C PRO A 297 15.39 -5.49 10.00
N PHE A 298 14.11 -5.23 9.76
CA PHE A 298 13.00 -6.09 10.17
C PHE A 298 12.08 -6.37 8.96
N PRO A 299 12.50 -7.22 8.00
CA PRO A 299 11.63 -7.69 6.94
C PRO A 299 10.68 -8.78 7.46
N PRO A 300 9.59 -9.09 6.73
CA PRO A 300 8.82 -10.29 7.01
C PRO A 300 9.68 -11.55 6.90
N VAL A 301 9.35 -12.55 7.72
CA VAL A 301 10.07 -13.84 7.80
C VAL A 301 9.16 -15.00 7.44
N VAL A 302 9.74 -16.10 6.95
CA VAL A 302 9.01 -17.37 6.83
C VAL A 302 8.70 -17.87 8.24
N ASP A 303 7.43 -17.82 8.63
CA ASP A 303 6.94 -18.16 9.98
C ASP A 303 6.26 -19.53 10.07
N GLU A 304 6.17 -20.23 8.94
CA GLU A 304 5.59 -21.57 8.76
C GLU A 304 4.07 -21.63 8.97
N VAL A 305 3.39 -20.48 9.14
CA VAL A 305 1.93 -20.41 9.39
C VAL A 305 1.26 -19.45 8.42
N PHE A 306 1.60 -18.16 8.48
CA PHE A 306 1.10 -17.14 7.57
C PHE A 306 1.93 -17.18 6.28
N ILE A 307 3.25 -17.10 6.40
CA ILE A 307 4.21 -17.33 5.32
C ILE A 307 4.76 -18.75 5.49
N THR A 308 4.13 -19.70 4.78
CA THR A 308 4.40 -21.14 4.97
C THR A 308 5.76 -21.61 4.46
N GLN A 309 6.32 -20.91 3.47
CA GLN A 309 7.62 -21.18 2.86
C GLN A 309 8.09 -19.91 2.12
N ARG A 310 9.29 -19.95 1.54
CA ARG A 310 9.82 -18.83 0.74
C ARG A 310 8.80 -18.35 -0.32
N PRO A 311 8.55 -17.04 -0.45
CA PRO A 311 7.59 -16.50 -1.41
C PRO A 311 7.77 -16.96 -2.86
N THR A 312 9.00 -17.04 -3.36
CA THR A 312 9.26 -17.53 -4.74
C THR A 312 8.74 -18.95 -4.96
N LEU A 313 8.89 -19.84 -3.97
CA LEU A 313 8.36 -21.21 -4.02
C LEU A 313 6.83 -21.21 -3.96
N SER A 314 6.25 -20.41 -3.06
CA SER A 314 4.79 -20.28 -2.93
C SER A 314 4.13 -19.79 -4.24
N LEU A 315 4.75 -18.80 -4.89
CA LEU A 315 4.27 -18.27 -6.17
C LEU A 315 4.44 -19.29 -7.31
N LEU A 316 5.52 -20.06 -7.32
CA LEU A 316 5.75 -21.12 -8.31
C LEU A 316 4.68 -22.22 -8.27
N GLU A 317 4.14 -22.54 -7.08
CA GLU A 317 3.02 -23.49 -6.97
C GLU A 317 1.74 -23.00 -7.66
N GLY A 318 1.57 -21.68 -7.81
CA GLY A 318 0.38 -21.06 -8.41
C GLY A 318 -0.88 -21.17 -7.55
N LYS A 319 -0.75 -21.46 -6.25
CA LYS A 319 -1.84 -21.37 -5.28
C LYS A 319 -1.88 -19.96 -4.72
N VAL A 320 -2.93 -19.22 -5.05
CA VAL A 320 -3.07 -17.81 -4.69
C VAL A 320 -4.43 -17.51 -4.08
N ASN A 321 -4.43 -16.65 -3.06
CA ASN A 321 -5.64 -15.97 -2.61
C ASN A 321 -5.97 -14.88 -3.64
N GLY A 322 -7.08 -15.05 -4.38
CA GLY A 322 -7.56 -14.04 -5.34
C GLY A 322 -7.87 -14.59 -6.74
N ASP A 323 -8.75 -13.88 -7.46
CA ASP A 323 -9.23 -14.27 -8.78
C ASP A 323 -8.54 -13.53 -9.93
N ALA A 324 -7.97 -12.34 -9.69
CA ALA A 324 -7.25 -11.58 -10.69
C ALA A 324 -6.14 -10.73 -10.07
N PHE A 325 -5.14 -10.39 -10.88
CA PHE A 325 -3.99 -9.58 -10.48
C PHE A 325 -3.68 -8.47 -11.49
N LEU A 326 -3.28 -7.30 -11.00
CA LEU A 326 -2.74 -6.19 -11.79
C LEU A 326 -1.41 -5.73 -11.18
N GLY A 327 -0.32 -5.87 -11.93
CA GLY A 327 1.01 -5.40 -11.52
C GLY A 327 1.45 -4.22 -12.38
N VAL A 328 1.86 -3.12 -11.76
CA VAL A 328 2.50 -1.98 -12.44
C VAL A 328 3.80 -1.66 -11.73
N VAL A 329 4.87 -1.39 -12.48
CA VAL A 329 6.20 -1.01 -11.93
C VAL A 329 6.66 0.29 -12.55
N ASN A 330 7.48 1.05 -11.84
CA ASN A 330 8.18 2.21 -12.38
C ASN A 330 9.41 1.74 -13.18
N ALA A 331 9.77 2.40 -14.28
CA ALA A 331 10.86 1.94 -15.14
C ALA A 331 12.25 1.90 -14.46
N PHE A 332 12.50 2.76 -13.47
CA PHE A 332 13.80 2.89 -12.79
C PHE A 332 13.71 2.70 -11.27
N GLU A 333 13.06 1.61 -10.85
CA GLU A 333 12.80 1.27 -9.44
C GLU A 333 14.02 1.39 -8.50
N GLY A 334 15.16 0.82 -8.88
CA GLY A 334 16.30 0.66 -7.98
C GLY A 334 17.07 1.93 -7.67
N THR A 335 16.89 3.00 -8.45
CA THR A 335 17.71 4.21 -8.38
C THR A 335 17.68 4.89 -7.01
N VAL A 336 16.53 4.89 -6.32
CA VAL A 336 16.40 5.56 -5.02
C VAL A 336 16.91 4.73 -3.84
N PHE A 337 17.24 3.45 -4.06
CA PHE A 337 17.66 2.52 -3.02
C PHE A 337 19.17 2.25 -3.01
N VAL A 338 19.85 2.66 -4.07
CA VAL A 338 21.29 2.53 -4.21
C VAL A 338 21.94 3.88 -3.92
N ASP A 339 23.03 3.89 -3.17
CA ASP A 339 23.86 5.08 -3.01
C ASP A 339 24.46 5.46 -4.38
N GLN A 340 24.11 6.64 -4.89
CA GLN A 340 24.52 7.10 -6.22
C GLN A 340 25.97 7.60 -6.29
N SER A 341 26.72 7.51 -5.18
CA SER A 341 28.13 7.90 -5.09
C SER A 341 29.11 6.72 -5.10
N ILE A 342 28.60 5.48 -5.10
CA ILE A 342 29.44 4.28 -5.05
C ILE A 342 30.03 3.95 -6.41
N SER A 343 31.22 3.34 -6.40
CA SER A 343 31.87 2.77 -7.59
C SER A 343 32.11 1.29 -7.33
N ILE A 344 31.12 0.47 -7.71
CA ILE A 344 31.12 -0.98 -7.54
C ILE A 344 30.50 -1.62 -8.78
N THR A 345 31.01 -2.78 -9.18
CA THR A 345 30.43 -3.55 -10.28
C THR A 345 29.16 -4.25 -9.85
N ALA A 346 28.26 -4.56 -10.79
CA ALA A 346 27.05 -5.35 -10.53
C ALA A 346 27.36 -6.69 -9.83
N ALA A 347 28.44 -7.36 -10.23
CA ALA A 347 28.92 -8.60 -9.62
C ALA A 347 29.23 -8.42 -8.12
N ASN A 348 30.06 -7.44 -7.78
CA ASN A 348 30.44 -7.20 -6.38
C ASN A 348 29.27 -6.66 -5.56
N TYR A 349 28.43 -5.82 -6.15
CA TYR A 349 27.23 -5.34 -5.48
C TYR A 349 26.28 -6.48 -5.10
N SER A 350 26.12 -7.49 -5.95
CA SER A 350 25.27 -8.64 -5.63
C SER A 350 25.75 -9.45 -4.41
N LEU A 351 27.07 -9.46 -4.14
CA LEU A 351 27.64 -10.06 -2.93
C LEU A 351 27.36 -9.22 -1.68
N GLU A 352 27.30 -7.88 -1.81
CA GLU A 352 26.90 -7.01 -0.70
C GLU A 352 25.40 -7.12 -0.41
N LEU A 353 24.58 -7.26 -1.45
CA LEU A 353 23.12 -7.31 -1.34
C LEU A 353 22.61 -8.65 -0.80
N PHE A 354 23.23 -9.78 -1.20
CA PHE A 354 22.78 -11.12 -0.82
C PHE A 354 23.89 -11.90 -0.09
N PRO A 355 23.83 -11.99 1.26
CA PRO A 355 24.89 -12.58 2.07
C PRO A 355 25.26 -14.04 1.75
N ASN A 356 24.33 -14.81 1.17
CA ASN A 356 24.57 -16.22 0.81
C ASN A 356 25.09 -16.38 -0.64
N PHE A 357 25.36 -15.30 -1.37
CA PHE A 357 25.95 -15.39 -2.70
C PHE A 357 27.43 -15.74 -2.64
N GLY A 358 27.88 -16.55 -3.60
CA GLY A 358 29.29 -16.85 -3.83
C GLY A 358 29.84 -16.23 -5.13
N PRO A 359 31.16 -16.36 -5.37
CA PRO A 359 31.80 -15.85 -6.58
C PRO A 359 31.22 -16.39 -7.89
N ALA A 360 30.61 -17.58 -7.87
CA ALA A 360 29.95 -18.15 -9.04
C ALA A 360 28.71 -17.33 -9.44
N GLN A 361 27.82 -17.04 -8.48
CA GLN A 361 26.62 -16.23 -8.72
C GLN A 361 26.99 -14.80 -9.12
N ALA A 362 27.96 -14.19 -8.44
CA ALA A 362 28.42 -12.85 -8.75
C ALA A 362 28.94 -12.71 -10.20
N ARG A 363 29.66 -13.73 -10.71
CA ARG A 363 30.10 -13.74 -12.12
C ARG A 363 28.92 -13.79 -13.09
N VAL A 364 27.88 -14.55 -12.78
CA VAL A 364 26.67 -14.61 -13.62
C VAL A 364 25.95 -13.27 -13.61
N VAL A 365 25.78 -12.63 -12.44
CA VAL A 365 25.23 -11.26 -12.34
C VAL A 365 26.06 -10.29 -13.18
N GLY A 366 27.39 -10.28 -13.02
CA GLY A 366 28.26 -9.41 -13.80
C GLY A 366 28.10 -9.58 -15.31
N ALA A 367 27.91 -10.82 -15.78
CA ALA A 367 27.68 -11.11 -17.19
C ALA A 367 26.29 -10.67 -17.66
N LEU A 368 25.23 -10.93 -16.88
CA LEU A 368 23.85 -10.60 -17.22
C LEU A 368 23.57 -9.10 -17.29
N TYR A 369 24.30 -8.31 -16.48
CA TYR A 369 24.15 -6.85 -16.45
C TYR A 369 25.22 -6.12 -17.29
N ALA A 370 26.16 -6.86 -17.90
CA ALA A 370 27.21 -6.26 -18.72
C ALA A 370 26.61 -5.50 -19.91
N GLY A 371 27.09 -4.27 -20.12
CA GLY A 371 26.65 -3.42 -21.24
C GLY A 371 25.38 -2.61 -20.97
N LEU A 372 24.71 -2.79 -19.83
CA LEU A 372 23.61 -1.92 -19.39
C LEU A 372 24.18 -0.59 -18.85
N GLY A 373 24.52 0.34 -19.74
CA GLY A 373 24.96 1.68 -19.34
C GLY A 373 26.20 1.68 -18.42
N THR A 374 26.23 2.62 -17.47
CA THR A 374 27.32 2.76 -16.50
C THR A 374 27.23 1.72 -15.39
N ASP A 375 28.34 1.47 -14.67
CA ASP A 375 28.32 0.58 -13.49
C ASP A 375 27.23 0.97 -12.48
N GLN A 376 27.04 2.28 -12.25
CA GLN A 376 25.96 2.78 -11.39
C GLN A 376 24.57 2.36 -11.90
N PHE A 377 24.34 2.46 -13.22
CA PHE A 377 23.07 2.03 -13.81
C PHE A 377 22.87 0.52 -13.64
N GLN A 378 23.92 -0.28 -13.85
CA GLN A 378 23.87 -1.74 -13.66
C GLN A 378 23.52 -2.09 -12.21
N VAL A 379 24.13 -1.40 -11.24
CA VAL A 379 23.85 -1.61 -9.82
C VAL A 379 22.42 -1.22 -9.46
N ASN A 380 21.93 -0.07 -9.96
CA ASN A 380 20.53 0.33 -9.82
C ASN A 380 19.59 -0.74 -10.42
N ALA A 381 19.94 -1.30 -11.57
CA ALA A 381 19.18 -2.36 -12.22
C ALA A 381 19.20 -3.68 -11.42
N VAL A 382 20.35 -4.08 -10.85
CA VAL A 382 20.43 -5.26 -9.95
C VAL A 382 19.45 -5.12 -8.79
N TYR A 383 19.44 -3.97 -8.11
CA TYR A 383 18.49 -3.73 -7.03
C TYR A 383 17.04 -3.73 -7.52
N GLY A 384 16.75 -2.91 -8.53
CA GLY A 384 15.41 -2.72 -9.06
C GLY A 384 14.81 -4.02 -9.58
N GLU A 385 15.60 -4.84 -10.27
CA GLU A 385 15.09 -6.09 -10.83
C GLU A 385 14.96 -7.18 -9.78
N SER A 386 15.97 -7.41 -8.94
CA SER A 386 15.94 -8.51 -7.97
C SER A 386 14.91 -8.34 -6.85
N ILE A 387 14.59 -7.09 -6.46
CA ILE A 387 13.72 -6.81 -5.30
C ILE A 387 12.36 -6.20 -5.71
N LEU A 388 12.25 -5.55 -6.87
CA LEU A 388 11.02 -4.83 -7.28
C LEU A 388 10.35 -5.36 -8.55
N ILE A 389 11.07 -5.36 -9.67
CA ILE A 389 10.51 -5.66 -10.99
C ILE A 389 10.26 -7.16 -11.15
N CYS A 390 11.26 -8.02 -10.91
CA CYS A 390 11.12 -9.47 -11.08
C CYS A 390 10.06 -10.12 -10.19
N PRO A 391 9.88 -9.71 -8.92
CA PRO A 391 8.76 -10.19 -8.09
C PRO A 391 7.38 -9.98 -8.70
N THR A 392 7.19 -8.92 -9.51
CA THR A 392 5.94 -8.71 -10.24
C THR A 392 5.70 -9.82 -11.26
N TYR A 393 6.73 -10.28 -11.96
CA TYR A 393 6.62 -11.42 -12.89
C TYR A 393 6.30 -12.75 -12.19
N TYR A 394 6.79 -12.94 -10.96
CA TYR A 394 6.46 -14.13 -10.18
C TYR A 394 4.96 -14.16 -9.82
N LEU A 395 4.39 -13.00 -9.44
CA LEU A 395 2.95 -12.84 -9.22
C LEU A 395 2.14 -13.06 -10.51
N LEU A 396 2.55 -12.45 -11.63
CA LEU A 396 1.87 -12.64 -12.92
C LEU A 396 1.77 -14.13 -13.28
N ASN A 397 2.87 -14.87 -13.15
CA ASN A 397 2.92 -16.30 -13.41
C ASN A 397 2.04 -17.11 -12.45
N ALA A 398 1.98 -16.73 -11.17
CA ALA A 398 1.15 -17.40 -10.17
C ALA A 398 -0.36 -17.29 -10.48
N PHE A 399 -0.80 -16.19 -11.11
CA PHE A 399 -2.21 -15.98 -11.47
C PHE A 399 -2.64 -16.62 -12.81
N ARG A 400 -1.71 -17.09 -13.65
CA ARG A 400 -1.95 -17.90 -14.89
C ARG A 400 -3.07 -17.37 -15.80
N GLY A 401 -2.79 -16.37 -16.63
CA GLY A 401 -3.77 -15.83 -17.60
C GLY A 401 -4.93 -15.07 -16.96
N ARG A 402 -4.82 -14.69 -15.69
CA ARG A 402 -5.78 -13.83 -14.96
C ARG A 402 -5.09 -12.56 -14.44
N ALA A 403 -4.05 -12.14 -15.14
CA ALA A 403 -3.13 -11.13 -14.67
C ALA A 403 -2.86 -10.09 -15.76
N PHE A 404 -2.60 -8.84 -15.38
CA PHE A 404 -2.25 -7.75 -16.30
C PHE A 404 -0.97 -7.08 -15.81
N LYS A 405 -0.08 -6.71 -16.73
CA LYS A 405 1.20 -6.06 -16.44
C LYS A 405 1.32 -4.72 -17.13
N GLY A 406 1.75 -3.71 -16.40
CA GLY A 406 2.04 -2.38 -16.94
C GLY A 406 3.36 -1.82 -16.43
N GLU A 407 3.83 -0.77 -17.09
CA GLU A 407 5.04 -0.04 -16.78
C GLU A 407 4.75 1.46 -16.80
N PHE A 408 5.08 2.13 -15.69
CA PHE A 408 5.09 3.58 -15.58
C PHE A 408 6.48 4.10 -15.96
N ALA A 409 6.54 4.91 -17.02
CA ALA A 409 7.79 5.35 -17.62
C ALA A 409 7.89 6.88 -17.80
N ILE A 410 7.01 7.68 -17.16
CA ILE A 410 7.14 9.13 -17.16
C ILE A 410 8.46 9.53 -16.47
N PRO A 411 9.42 10.14 -17.18
CA PRO A 411 10.73 10.47 -16.62
C PRO A 411 10.65 11.36 -15.37
N PRO A 412 11.50 11.13 -14.35
CA PRO A 412 12.55 10.11 -14.30
C PRO A 412 12.09 8.69 -13.90
N ALA A 413 10.78 8.42 -13.80
CA ALA A 413 10.19 7.10 -13.54
C ALA A 413 10.85 6.32 -12.38
N LEU A 414 11.14 7.04 -11.30
CA LEU A 414 11.71 6.48 -10.09
C LEU A 414 10.61 5.79 -9.27
N HIS A 415 11.01 4.91 -8.35
CA HIS A 415 10.10 4.26 -7.41
C HIS A 415 9.13 5.27 -6.76
N SER A 416 7.85 4.89 -6.68
CA SER A 416 6.73 5.66 -6.10
C SER A 416 6.25 6.90 -6.87
N MET A 417 6.87 7.24 -8.01
CA MET A 417 6.45 8.42 -8.79
C MET A 417 5.05 8.30 -9.40
N ASP A 418 4.57 7.07 -9.58
CA ASP A 418 3.22 6.75 -10.04
C ASP A 418 2.12 7.13 -9.03
N LEU A 419 2.45 7.25 -7.73
CA LEU A 419 1.51 7.62 -6.66
C LEU A 419 0.74 8.91 -6.97
N ALA A 420 1.41 9.90 -7.57
CA ALA A 420 0.80 11.20 -7.87
C ALA A 420 -0.42 11.10 -8.80
N TYR A 421 -0.54 10.01 -9.58
CA TYR A 421 -1.60 9.83 -10.56
C TYR A 421 -2.87 9.22 -9.99
N TYR A 422 -2.80 8.51 -8.86
CA TYR A 422 -3.98 7.97 -8.15
C TYR A 422 -4.17 8.55 -6.74
N PHE A 423 -3.20 9.32 -6.23
CA PHE A 423 -3.32 10.20 -5.05
C PHE A 423 -2.83 11.63 -5.36
N PRO A 424 -3.46 12.36 -6.29
CA PRO A 424 -3.08 13.72 -6.65
C PRO A 424 -3.15 14.72 -5.49
N SER A 425 -3.88 14.43 -4.41
CA SER A 425 -3.88 15.28 -3.20
C SER A 425 -2.57 15.21 -2.40
N ARG A 426 -1.78 14.15 -2.57
CA ARG A 426 -0.47 14.00 -1.91
C ARG A 426 0.61 14.82 -2.60
N SER A 427 0.63 14.78 -3.93
CA SER A 427 1.58 15.48 -4.77
C SER A 427 1.01 15.64 -6.17
N ALA A 428 1.22 16.81 -6.78
CA ALA A 428 0.81 17.04 -8.16
C ALA A 428 1.56 16.10 -9.13
N PRO A 429 0.89 15.52 -10.14
CA PRO A 429 1.55 14.74 -11.18
C PRO A 429 2.65 15.54 -11.89
N PRO A 430 3.88 15.01 -12.02
CA PRO A 430 4.97 15.71 -12.71
C PRO A 430 4.65 15.93 -14.19
N PHE A 431 4.03 14.95 -14.84
CA PHE A 431 3.44 15.12 -16.16
C PHE A 431 1.93 15.33 -16.02
N ASN A 432 1.53 16.60 -15.96
CA ASN A 432 0.13 17.00 -15.77
C ASN A 432 -0.64 17.05 -17.10
N ASN A 433 -0.98 15.87 -17.63
CA ASN A 433 -1.77 15.72 -18.85
C ASN A 433 -3.06 14.96 -18.55
N ALA A 434 -4.21 15.58 -18.83
CA ALA A 434 -5.52 15.02 -18.47
C ALA A 434 -5.82 13.65 -19.12
N ALA A 435 -5.43 13.47 -20.39
CA ALA A 435 -5.63 12.20 -21.10
C ALA A 435 -4.77 11.09 -20.48
N PHE A 436 -3.50 11.40 -20.15
CA PHE A 436 -2.61 10.46 -19.46
C PHE A 436 -3.13 10.11 -18.06
N ILE A 437 -3.46 11.12 -17.25
CA ILE A 437 -3.94 10.93 -15.87
C ILE A 437 -5.19 10.05 -15.88
N ASN A 438 -6.15 10.33 -16.79
CA ASN A 438 -7.34 9.51 -16.95
C ASN A 438 -6.96 8.07 -17.36
N ALA A 439 -6.11 7.89 -18.37
CA ALA A 439 -5.69 6.56 -18.82
C ALA A 439 -5.04 5.72 -17.73
N PHE A 440 -4.10 6.31 -16.99
CA PHE A 440 -3.39 5.63 -15.92
C PHE A 440 -4.34 5.29 -14.76
N ALA A 441 -4.96 6.30 -14.14
CA ALA A 441 -5.79 6.12 -12.95
C ALA A 441 -7.01 5.22 -13.20
N GLN A 442 -7.68 5.40 -14.35
CA GLN A 442 -8.88 4.64 -14.67
C GLN A 442 -8.59 3.16 -14.88
N SER A 443 -7.38 2.79 -15.30
CA SER A 443 -7.00 1.38 -15.46
C SER A 443 -7.10 0.62 -14.12
N PHE A 444 -6.67 1.25 -13.03
CA PHE A 444 -6.78 0.67 -11.69
C PHE A 444 -8.23 0.63 -11.20
N THR A 445 -9.00 1.70 -11.36
CA THR A 445 -10.41 1.74 -10.91
C THR A 445 -11.30 0.77 -11.71
N SER A 446 -11.07 0.65 -13.02
CA SER A 446 -11.72 -0.34 -13.88
C SER A 446 -11.43 -1.77 -13.40
N PHE A 447 -10.18 -2.07 -13.05
CA PHE A 447 -9.80 -3.36 -12.47
C PHE A 447 -10.45 -3.59 -11.09
N ILE A 448 -10.52 -2.60 -10.20
CA ILE A 448 -11.18 -2.76 -8.89
C ILE A 448 -12.66 -3.14 -9.06
N ILE A 449 -13.34 -2.47 -10.00
CA ILE A 449 -14.77 -2.69 -10.25
C ILE A 449 -15.02 -4.03 -10.93
N ASN A 450 -14.21 -4.36 -11.95
CA ASN A 450 -14.52 -5.43 -12.90
C ASN A 450 -13.56 -6.62 -12.88
N LEU A 451 -12.44 -6.53 -12.16
CA LEU A 451 -11.28 -7.43 -12.28
C LEU A 451 -10.64 -7.47 -13.68
N ASP A 452 -10.94 -6.47 -14.51
CA ASP A 452 -10.44 -6.33 -15.88
C ASP A 452 -10.28 -4.83 -16.22
N PRO A 453 -9.06 -4.34 -16.53
CA PRO A 453 -8.83 -2.94 -16.87
C PRO A 453 -9.41 -2.54 -18.23
N ASN A 454 -9.92 -3.49 -19.04
CA ASN A 454 -10.54 -3.23 -20.33
C ASN A 454 -12.00 -2.80 -20.23
N ILE A 455 -12.68 -3.08 -19.11
CA ILE A 455 -14.07 -2.64 -18.88
C ILE A 455 -14.01 -1.21 -18.31
N LYS A 456 -13.98 -0.25 -19.23
CA LYS A 456 -13.71 1.17 -18.95
C LYS A 456 -14.86 1.84 -18.18
N VAL A 457 -14.52 2.57 -17.12
CA VAL A 457 -15.45 3.44 -16.40
C VAL A 457 -15.82 4.67 -17.25
N ASP A 458 -14.84 5.21 -17.98
CA ASP A 458 -15.01 6.30 -18.94
C ASP A 458 -14.43 5.87 -20.29
N THR A 459 -15.33 5.70 -21.26
CA THR A 459 -15.02 5.19 -22.61
C THR A 459 -14.23 6.17 -23.47
N THR A 460 -14.00 7.41 -23.01
CA THR A 460 -13.17 8.41 -23.71
C THR A 460 -11.68 8.29 -23.41
N THR A 461 -11.29 7.37 -22.51
CA THR A 461 -9.89 7.10 -22.19
C THR A 461 -9.09 6.66 -23.41
N ILE A 462 -7.83 7.10 -23.48
CA ILE A 462 -6.88 6.72 -24.53
C ILE A 462 -6.25 5.34 -24.30
N THR A 463 -6.59 4.66 -23.20
CA THR A 463 -6.02 3.34 -22.88
C THR A 463 -6.51 2.30 -23.89
N PRO A 464 -5.62 1.70 -24.70
CA PRO A 464 -6.02 0.68 -25.65
C PRO A 464 -6.38 -0.63 -24.94
N HIS A 465 -6.69 -1.66 -25.73
CA HIS A 465 -6.87 -3.00 -25.18
C HIS A 465 -5.59 -3.46 -24.50
N TRP A 466 -5.73 -3.95 -23.27
CA TRP A 466 -4.65 -4.45 -22.44
C TRP A 466 -4.77 -5.96 -22.36
N ASN A 467 -3.87 -6.67 -23.02
CA ASN A 467 -3.84 -8.13 -23.00
C ASN A 467 -3.58 -8.64 -21.58
N LYS A 468 -4.19 -9.77 -21.26
CA LYS A 468 -3.76 -10.56 -20.10
C LYS A 468 -2.33 -11.01 -20.33
N PHE A 469 -1.52 -10.98 -19.29
CA PHE A 469 -0.11 -11.32 -19.37
C PHE A 469 0.08 -12.84 -19.54
N ASP A 470 0.91 -13.19 -20.51
CA ASP A 470 1.62 -14.46 -20.66
C ASP A 470 3.08 -14.16 -21.09
N ILE A 471 3.97 -15.13 -20.96
CA ILE A 471 5.37 -14.97 -21.40
C ILE A 471 5.38 -14.83 -22.93
N GLY A 472 5.88 -13.69 -23.42
CA GLY A 472 5.90 -13.35 -24.85
C GLY A 472 4.72 -12.48 -25.31
N ASP A 473 3.76 -12.19 -24.41
CA ASP A 473 2.70 -11.21 -24.67
C ASP A 473 3.14 -9.78 -24.31
N THR A 474 2.21 -8.84 -24.47
CA THR A 474 2.42 -7.40 -24.24
C THR A 474 2.09 -6.96 -22.82
N GLU A 475 2.83 -5.98 -22.32
CA GLU A 475 2.48 -5.16 -21.15
C GLU A 475 2.05 -3.74 -21.56
N MET A 476 1.35 -3.02 -20.69
CA MET A 476 0.92 -1.65 -20.98
C MET A 476 1.98 -0.63 -20.57
N LEU A 477 2.52 0.12 -21.53
CA LEU A 477 3.41 1.24 -21.27
C LEU A 477 2.60 2.52 -21.04
N PHE A 478 2.95 3.24 -19.97
CA PHE A 478 2.48 4.59 -19.68
C PHE A 478 3.67 5.55 -19.68
N ASN A 479 3.85 6.28 -20.78
CA ASN A 479 4.98 7.18 -21.00
C ASN A 479 4.53 8.52 -21.63
N GLN A 480 5.50 9.36 -21.97
CA GLN A 480 5.35 10.56 -22.78
C GLN A 480 6.40 10.57 -23.91
N THR A 481 6.12 11.29 -25.00
CA THR A 481 7.10 11.51 -26.06
C THR A 481 8.21 12.45 -25.58
N ALA A 482 9.44 12.23 -26.05
CA ALA A 482 10.61 12.97 -25.59
C ALA A 482 10.66 14.44 -26.08
N VAL A 483 10.03 14.74 -27.21
CA VAL A 483 10.17 16.04 -27.90
C VAL A 483 9.02 16.99 -27.58
N ASP A 484 7.79 16.49 -27.63
CA ASP A 484 6.55 17.27 -27.53
C ASP A 484 5.73 16.95 -26.27
N GLY A 485 6.16 16.00 -25.43
CA GLY A 485 5.48 15.69 -24.16
C GLY A 485 4.03 15.23 -24.36
N LEU A 486 3.75 14.53 -25.44
CA LEU A 486 2.44 13.93 -25.70
C LEU A 486 2.31 12.62 -24.93
N PRO A 487 1.09 12.28 -24.46
CA PRO A 487 0.87 11.05 -23.73
C PRO A 487 1.05 9.83 -24.65
N VAL A 488 1.81 8.85 -24.17
CA VAL A 488 2.03 7.56 -24.83
C VAL A 488 1.44 6.47 -23.94
N VAL A 489 0.32 5.89 -24.36
CA VAL A 489 -0.32 4.75 -23.68
C VAL A 489 -0.53 3.65 -24.70
N GLN A 490 0.31 2.62 -24.66
CA GLN A 490 0.33 1.59 -25.70
C GLN A 490 0.84 0.25 -25.16
N PRO A 491 0.42 -0.87 -25.76
CA PRO A 491 1.05 -2.16 -25.49
C PRO A 491 2.50 -2.16 -26.00
N ILE A 492 3.40 -2.74 -25.23
CA ILE A 492 4.79 -3.02 -25.60
C ILE A 492 5.10 -4.50 -25.31
N GLU A 493 6.06 -5.06 -26.04
CA GLU A 493 6.59 -6.38 -25.71
C GLU A 493 7.54 -6.26 -24.50
N THR A 494 7.40 -7.18 -23.55
CA THR A 494 8.36 -7.27 -22.45
C THR A 494 9.74 -7.66 -22.96
N SER A 495 10.78 -6.96 -22.51
CA SER A 495 12.17 -7.25 -22.89
C SER A 495 12.56 -8.70 -22.55
N LEU A 496 13.03 -9.44 -23.57
CA LEU A 496 13.55 -10.81 -23.37
C LEU A 496 14.76 -10.83 -22.43
N ASP A 497 15.65 -9.84 -22.53
CA ASP A 497 16.80 -9.73 -21.65
C ASP A 497 16.38 -9.52 -20.18
N LEU A 498 15.33 -8.73 -19.93
CA LEU A 498 14.75 -8.59 -18.59
C LEU A 498 14.18 -9.91 -18.08
N LEU A 499 13.44 -10.65 -18.93
CA LEU A 499 12.90 -11.95 -18.55
C LEU A 499 14.02 -12.96 -18.25
N GLU A 500 15.11 -12.97 -19.01
CA GLU A 500 16.29 -13.79 -18.73
C GLU A 500 16.89 -13.46 -17.35
N ARG A 501 17.05 -12.17 -17.03
CA ARG A 501 17.52 -11.75 -15.70
C ARG A 501 16.55 -12.14 -14.60
N CYS A 502 15.24 -12.01 -14.80
CA CYS A 502 14.24 -12.45 -13.82
C CYS A 502 14.20 -13.97 -13.62
N LEU A 503 14.45 -14.76 -14.67
CA LEU A 503 14.62 -16.21 -14.58
C LEU A 503 15.86 -16.56 -13.75
N PHE A 504 16.98 -15.86 -13.96
CA PHE A 504 18.15 -16.02 -13.12
C PHE A 504 17.84 -15.74 -11.64
N TRP A 505 17.25 -14.59 -11.32
CA TRP A 505 16.90 -14.23 -9.93
C TRP A 505 15.99 -15.26 -9.27
N ASN A 506 15.00 -15.79 -10.01
CA ASN A 506 14.13 -16.84 -9.50
C ASN A 506 14.90 -18.15 -9.23
N SER A 507 15.84 -18.51 -10.11
CA SER A 507 16.66 -19.73 -9.97
C SER A 507 17.56 -19.72 -8.75
N VAL A 508 17.94 -18.52 -8.27
CA VAL A 508 18.79 -18.33 -7.08
C VAL A 508 17.99 -17.93 -5.84
N GLY A 509 16.66 -18.06 -5.84
CA GLY A 509 15.78 -17.67 -4.71
C GLY A 509 16.17 -18.27 -3.36
N SER A 510 16.74 -19.49 -3.36
CA SER A 510 17.28 -20.10 -2.13
C SER A 510 18.47 -19.37 -1.53
N LEU A 511 19.29 -18.70 -2.35
CA LEU A 511 20.46 -17.92 -1.95
C LEU A 511 20.09 -16.45 -1.67
N THR A 512 19.11 -15.88 -2.36
CA THR A 512 18.59 -14.54 -2.04
C THR A 512 17.62 -14.56 -0.85
N ALA A 513 17.22 -15.75 -0.40
CA ALA A 513 16.17 -15.98 0.60
C ALA A 513 14.82 -15.36 0.21
N GLN A 514 14.47 -15.36 -1.08
CA GLN A 514 13.21 -14.84 -1.61
C GLN A 514 12.22 -15.95 -1.93
#